data_AF-A0A1Q6DMT2-F1
#
_entry.id   AF-A0A1Q6DMT2-F1
#
_cell.length_a   1.000
_cell.length_b   1.000
_cell.length_c   1.000
_cell.angle_alpha   90.00
_cell.angle_beta   90.00
_cell.angle_gamma   90.00
#
_symmetry.space_group_name_H-M   'P 1'
#
loop_
_entity.id
_entity.type
_entity.pdbx_description
1 polymer ?
#
loop_
_entity_poly.entity_id
_entity_poly.type
_entity_poly.pdbx_seq_one_letter_code
_entity_poly.pdbx_strand_id
1 'polypeptide(L)'
;MNAVTQDIDHPNTEKHLVVQTSRFGEIAVDPERVISMVSPFLGFPESHRFVLRPHSQKSPFMWLQSLNNPDLAFVVIQAGMLNIDYQPHIPRQIQSDLQLTSEKEKDVLLILTIPANKPREMTANLLGPVILNTGKRLAMQVVLDPQKYNPCWPLFPAQP
;
A
#
# COMPACT_ATOMS: atom_id res chain seq x y z
N MET A 1 28.91 47.38 -2.82
CA MET A 1 27.72 46.51 -2.69
C MET A 1 27.13 46.33 -4.07
N ASN A 2 27.13 45.09 -4.57
CA ASN A 2 26.20 44.51 -5.54
C ASN A 2 26.78 43.15 -5.94
N ALA A 3 26.51 42.15 -5.10
CA ALA A 3 26.55 40.75 -5.49
C ALA A 3 25.13 40.37 -5.86
N VAL A 4 24.89 40.02 -7.11
CA VAL A 4 23.75 39.18 -7.49
C VAL A 4 24.34 38.08 -8.35
N THR A 5 24.65 36.99 -7.67
CA THR A 5 25.01 35.70 -8.24
C THR A 5 23.85 35.23 -9.12
N GLN A 6 24.19 34.74 -10.31
CA GLN A 6 23.25 34.03 -11.17
C GLN A 6 22.93 32.67 -10.52
N ASP A 7 21.69 32.49 -10.07
CA ASP A 7 21.20 31.16 -9.74
C ASP A 7 20.90 30.42 -11.06
N ILE A 8 21.82 29.50 -11.37
CA ILE A 8 21.59 28.36 -12.24
C ILE A 8 20.61 27.47 -11.48
N ASP A 9 19.45 27.15 -12.05
CA ASP A 9 18.78 25.92 -11.63
C ASP A 9 18.28 25.09 -12.80
N HIS A 10 18.59 23.81 -12.67
CA HIS A 10 18.59 22.79 -13.69
C HIS A 10 17.17 22.26 -13.93
N PRO A 11 16.76 21.92 -15.17
CA PRO A 11 15.53 21.18 -15.37
C PRO A 11 15.74 19.76 -14.82
N ASN A 12 15.34 19.51 -13.56
CA ASN A 12 15.22 18.16 -13.04
C ASN A 12 14.12 17.46 -13.86
N THR A 13 14.51 16.80 -14.94
CA THR A 13 13.62 15.95 -15.73
C THR A 13 13.41 14.69 -14.89
N GLU A 14 12.54 14.79 -13.89
CA GLU A 14 12.11 13.64 -13.09
C GLU A 14 11.54 12.60 -14.07
N LYS A 15 12.27 11.49 -14.22
CA LYS A 15 11.86 10.39 -15.10
C LYS A 15 10.66 9.70 -14.46
N HIS A 16 9.46 10.19 -14.72
CA HIS A 16 8.24 9.49 -14.34
C HIS A 16 7.98 8.33 -15.31
N LEU A 17 7.58 7.18 -14.75
CA LEU A 17 7.02 6.07 -15.50
C LEU A 17 5.55 6.41 -15.80
N VAL A 18 5.16 6.31 -17.06
CA VAL A 18 3.77 6.50 -17.48
C VAL A 18 3.11 5.13 -17.56
N VAL A 19 2.01 4.93 -16.82
CA VAL A 19 1.30 3.65 -16.75
C VAL A 19 -0.18 3.87 -17.02
N GLN A 20 -0.74 3.09 -17.93
CA GLN A 20 -2.18 3.05 -18.16
C GLN A 20 -2.85 2.18 -17.10
N THR A 21 -3.94 2.67 -16.52
CA THR A 21 -4.74 1.96 -15.51
C THR A 21 -6.21 2.09 -15.86
N SER A 22 -7.01 1.06 -15.61
CA SER A 22 -8.44 1.15 -15.96
C SER A 22 -9.24 2.07 -15.04
N ARG A 23 -8.77 2.28 -13.80
CA ARG A 23 -9.46 3.13 -12.82
C ARG A 23 -9.06 4.60 -12.87
N PHE A 24 -7.84 4.90 -13.27
CA PHE A 24 -7.30 6.27 -13.18
C PHE A 24 -6.81 6.80 -14.53
N GLY A 25 -6.98 6.04 -15.60
CA GLY A 25 -6.38 6.33 -16.89
C GLY A 25 -4.86 6.30 -16.80
N GLU A 26 -4.23 7.25 -17.47
CA GLU A 26 -2.80 7.42 -17.44
C GLU A 26 -2.34 8.02 -16.10
N ILE A 27 -1.39 7.36 -15.44
CA ILE A 27 -0.75 7.86 -14.23
C ILE A 27 0.75 8.03 -14.44
N ALA A 28 1.28 9.16 -13.97
CA ALA A 28 2.70 9.38 -13.79
C ALA A 28 3.14 8.81 -12.44
N VAL A 29 4.11 7.90 -12.45
CA VAL A 29 4.65 7.21 -11.28
C VAL A 29 6.12 7.60 -11.12
N ASP A 30 6.45 8.17 -9.97
CA ASP A 30 7.83 8.32 -9.52
C ASP A 30 8.45 6.92 -9.31
N PRO A 31 9.53 6.56 -10.03
CA PRO A 31 10.22 5.28 -9.89
C PRO A 31 10.65 4.97 -8.44
N GLU A 32 10.99 6.01 -7.66
CA GLU A 32 11.42 5.84 -6.27
C GLU A 32 10.25 5.46 -5.35
N ARG A 33 9.01 5.68 -5.81
CA ARG A 33 7.79 5.26 -5.12
C ARG A 33 7.29 3.89 -5.60
N VAL A 34 8.01 3.18 -6.45
CA VAL A 34 7.61 1.82 -6.83
C VAL A 34 7.87 0.88 -5.66
N ILE A 35 6.82 0.16 -5.25
CA ILE A 35 6.89 -0.92 -4.27
C ILE A 35 7.18 -2.21 -5.02
N SER A 36 8.22 -2.91 -4.62
CA SER A 36 8.60 -4.23 -5.14
C SER A 36 8.12 -5.32 -4.21
N MET A 37 7.37 -6.28 -4.74
CA MET A 37 6.91 -7.42 -3.98
C MET A 37 8.02 -8.49 -3.93
N VAL A 38 8.40 -8.91 -2.73
CA VAL A 38 9.45 -9.95 -2.54
C VAL A 38 8.94 -11.36 -2.83
N SER A 39 7.62 -11.52 -2.89
CA SER A 39 6.92 -12.69 -3.41
C SER A 39 5.70 -12.23 -4.22
N PRO A 40 5.18 -13.03 -5.16
CA PRO A 40 4.00 -12.65 -5.90
C PRO A 40 2.81 -12.32 -4.99
N PHE A 41 1.99 -11.34 -5.39
CA PHE A 41 0.75 -11.06 -4.67
C PHE A 41 -0.21 -12.26 -4.77
N LEU A 42 -0.85 -12.66 -3.67
CA LEU A 42 -1.65 -13.89 -3.65
C LEU A 42 -2.82 -13.79 -4.62
N GLY A 43 -2.97 -14.81 -5.48
CA GLY A 43 -3.96 -14.82 -6.57
C GLY A 43 -3.54 -14.04 -7.83
N PHE A 44 -2.42 -13.31 -7.81
CA PHE A 44 -1.93 -12.49 -8.91
C PHE A 44 -0.43 -12.70 -9.13
N PRO A 45 -0.01 -13.88 -9.66
CA PRO A 45 1.40 -14.27 -9.75
C PRO A 45 2.27 -13.30 -10.56
N GLU A 46 1.69 -12.59 -11.54
CA GLU A 46 2.42 -11.64 -12.39
C GLU A 46 2.59 -10.24 -11.76
N SER A 47 1.93 -9.96 -10.63
CA SER A 47 1.93 -8.64 -10.00
C SER A 47 3.01 -8.52 -8.95
N HIS A 48 4.15 -7.95 -9.37
CA HIS A 48 5.35 -7.78 -8.55
C HIS A 48 5.66 -6.33 -8.21
N ARG A 49 5.01 -5.36 -8.87
CA ARG A 49 5.26 -3.94 -8.68
C ARG A 49 3.96 -3.20 -8.45
N PHE A 50 3.95 -2.37 -7.42
CA PHE A 50 2.80 -1.59 -7.03
C PHE A 50 3.18 -0.14 -6.72
N VAL A 51 2.18 0.74 -6.68
CA VAL A 51 2.32 2.09 -6.15
C VAL A 51 1.14 2.38 -5.22
N LEU A 52 1.41 3.10 -4.12
CA LEU A 52 0.37 3.65 -3.25
C LEU A 52 -0.08 5.01 -3.78
N ARG A 53 -1.39 5.16 -4.00
CA ARG A 53 -2.01 6.43 -4.38
C ARG A 53 -3.10 6.81 -3.37
N PRO A 54 -3.06 7.99 -2.75
CA PRO A 54 -4.15 8.45 -1.90
C PRO A 54 -5.48 8.44 -2.66
N HIS A 55 -6.56 8.00 -2.02
CA HIS A 55 -7.90 8.10 -2.60
C HIS A 55 -8.34 9.56 -2.74
N SER A 56 -8.11 10.37 -1.70
CA SER A 56 -8.24 11.82 -1.69
C SER A 56 -7.44 12.41 -0.53
N GLN A 57 -7.16 13.72 -0.52
CA GLN A 57 -6.36 14.35 0.54
C GLN A 57 -6.93 14.20 1.95
N LYS A 58 -8.25 14.01 2.08
CA LYS A 58 -8.95 13.89 3.37
C LYS A 58 -9.36 12.45 3.69
N SER A 59 -8.96 11.48 2.87
CA SER A 59 -9.34 10.08 3.05
C SER A 59 -8.19 9.29 3.67
N PRO A 60 -8.46 8.42 4.67
CA PRO A 60 -7.45 7.47 5.17
C PRO A 60 -7.20 6.31 4.19
N PHE A 61 -8.00 6.21 3.12
CA PHE A 61 -7.90 5.14 2.15
C PHE A 61 -6.90 5.45 1.06
N MET A 62 -6.19 4.42 0.63
CA MET A 62 -5.26 4.46 -0.49
C MET A 62 -5.61 3.37 -1.50
N TRP A 63 -5.12 3.53 -2.70
CA TRP A 63 -5.09 2.51 -3.73
C TRP A 63 -3.71 1.91 -3.80
N LEU A 64 -3.62 0.59 -3.65
CA LEU A 64 -2.47 -0.21 -4.00
C LEU A 64 -2.64 -0.66 -5.46
N GLN A 65 -2.13 0.14 -6.39
CA GLN A 65 -2.27 -0.06 -7.84
C GLN A 65 -1.12 -0.90 -8.38
N SER A 66 -1.41 -1.98 -9.09
CA SER A 66 -0.40 -2.77 -9.80
C SER A 66 0.14 -2.00 -11.00
N LEU A 67 1.45 -2.07 -11.21
CA LEU A 67 2.14 -1.55 -12.38
C LEU A 67 2.37 -2.62 -13.45
N ASN A 68 2.09 -3.88 -13.12
CA ASN A 68 2.15 -5.01 -14.06
C ASN A 68 0.76 -5.29 -14.68
N ASN A 69 -0.32 -5.06 -13.92
CA ASN A 69 -1.69 -5.28 -14.36
C ASN A 69 -2.53 -3.98 -14.18
N PRO A 70 -2.85 -3.26 -15.27
CA PRO A 70 -3.66 -2.04 -15.27
C PRO A 70 -5.01 -2.15 -14.55
N ASP A 71 -5.62 -3.33 -14.53
CA ASP A 71 -6.94 -3.59 -13.95
C ASP A 71 -6.91 -3.91 -12.46
N LEU A 72 -5.71 -4.20 -11.94
CA LEU A 72 -5.54 -4.63 -10.56
C LEU A 72 -5.22 -3.44 -9.66
N ALA A 73 -6.17 -3.08 -8.80
CA ALA A 73 -5.96 -2.14 -7.72
C ALA A 73 -6.78 -2.54 -6.49
N PHE A 74 -6.16 -2.48 -5.32
CA PHE A 74 -6.83 -2.74 -4.04
C PHE A 74 -7.05 -1.44 -3.29
N VAL A 75 -8.23 -1.28 -2.67
CA VAL A 75 -8.38 -0.26 -1.64
C VAL A 75 -7.71 -0.79 -0.37
N VAL A 76 -6.82 0.01 0.21
CA VAL A 76 -6.10 -0.33 1.43
C VAL A 76 -6.19 0.80 2.46
N ILE A 77 -5.97 0.44 3.72
CA ILE A 77 -5.79 1.39 4.83
C ILE A 77 -4.55 0.98 5.64
N GLN A 78 -3.84 1.95 6.20
CA GLN A 78 -2.80 1.66 7.19
C GLN A 78 -3.45 1.16 8.48
N ALA A 79 -3.00 0.04 9.00
CA ALA A 79 -3.58 -0.57 10.20
C ALA A 79 -3.53 0.37 11.41
N GLY A 80 -2.48 1.19 11.55
CA GLY A 80 -2.35 2.18 12.62
C GLY A 80 -3.38 3.32 12.59
N MET A 81 -4.12 3.48 11.49
CA MET A 81 -5.25 4.42 11.41
C MET A 81 -6.55 3.83 11.96
N LEU A 82 -6.59 2.53 12.21
CA LEU A 82 -7.75 1.88 12.81
C LEU A 82 -7.64 1.95 14.34
N ASN A 83 -8.77 2.21 15.00
CA ASN A 83 -8.86 2.17 16.46
C ASN A 83 -9.02 0.71 16.94
N ILE A 84 -8.11 -0.17 16.52
CA ILE A 84 -8.04 -1.57 16.95
C ILE A 84 -6.62 -1.90 17.40
N ASP A 85 -6.47 -2.76 18.40
CA ASP A 85 -5.16 -3.28 18.80
C ASP A 85 -4.74 -4.40 17.83
N TYR A 86 -4.14 -4.00 16.70
CA TYR A 86 -3.70 -4.92 15.65
C TYR A 86 -2.19 -4.86 15.46
N GLN A 87 -1.49 -5.77 16.13
CA GLN A 87 -0.04 -5.91 16.06
C GLN A 87 0.34 -7.37 15.78
N PRO A 88 0.18 -7.84 14.52
CA PRO A 88 0.45 -9.23 14.20
C PRO A 88 1.94 -9.56 14.34
N HIS A 89 2.22 -10.75 14.87
CA HIS A 89 3.58 -11.28 14.88
C HIS A 89 3.99 -11.66 13.45
N ILE A 90 5.02 -10.99 12.94
CA ILE A 90 5.61 -11.31 11.63
C ILE A 90 6.78 -12.27 11.83
N PRO A 91 6.79 -13.47 11.21
CA PRO A 91 7.92 -14.40 11.28
C PRO A 91 9.26 -13.76 10.89
N ARG A 92 10.35 -14.16 11.55
CA ARG A 92 11.70 -13.61 11.29
C ARG A 92 12.15 -13.73 9.83
N GLN A 93 11.79 -14.83 9.15
CA GLN A 93 12.11 -15.01 7.74
C GLN A 93 11.51 -13.89 6.89
N ILE A 94 10.22 -13.58 7.10
CA ILE A 94 9.53 -12.51 6.40
C ILE A 94 10.16 -11.14 6.71
N GLN A 95 10.54 -10.89 7.96
CA GLN A 95 11.24 -9.66 8.33
C GLN A 95 12.58 -9.52 7.59
N SER A 96 13.32 -10.63 7.46
CA SER A 96 14.58 -10.69 6.71
C SER A 96 14.37 -10.44 5.21
N ASP A 97 13.36 -11.07 4.60
CA ASP A 97 13.06 -10.90 3.17
C ASP A 97 12.67 -9.45 2.84
N LEU A 98 11.95 -8.80 3.77
CA LEU A 98 11.57 -7.38 3.68
C LEU A 98 12.67 -6.42 4.16
N GLN A 99 13.81 -6.93 4.63
CA GLN A 99 14.92 -6.14 5.17
C GLN A 99 14.49 -5.17 6.27
N LEU A 100 13.54 -5.58 7.12
CA LEU A 100 13.07 -4.76 8.23
C LEU A 100 14.15 -4.71 9.32
N THR A 101 14.66 -3.50 9.60
CA THR A 101 15.65 -3.29 10.67
C THR A 101 15.06 -2.60 11.89
N SER A 102 13.90 -1.97 11.74
CA SER A 102 13.16 -1.35 12.84
C SER A 102 11.65 -1.35 12.59
N GLU A 103 10.87 -1.26 13.67
CA GLU A 103 9.41 -1.11 13.59
C GLU A 103 8.97 0.19 12.91
N LYS A 104 9.83 1.23 12.90
CA LYS A 104 9.54 2.52 12.26
C LYS A 104 9.53 2.47 10.73
N GLU A 105 10.23 1.50 10.16
CA GLU A 105 10.26 1.27 8.71
C GLU A 105 9.11 0.37 8.25
N LYS A 106 8.36 -0.22 9.17
CA LYS A 106 7.31 -1.19 8.88
C LYS A 106 5.94 -0.53 8.88
N ASP A 107 5.34 -0.46 7.69
CA ASP A 107 3.92 -0.19 7.54
C ASP A 107 3.14 -1.50 7.37
N VAL A 108 1.93 -1.54 7.93
CA VAL A 108 1.00 -2.65 7.76
C VAL A 108 -0.24 -2.12 7.05
N LEU A 109 -0.50 -2.62 5.85
CA LEU A 109 -1.64 -2.25 5.04
C LEU A 109 -2.68 -3.37 5.06
N LEU A 110 -3.94 -2.99 5.24
CA LEU A 110 -5.07 -3.90 5.24
C LEU A 110 -5.89 -3.69 3.98
N ILE A 111 -6.16 -4.77 3.25
CA ILE A 111 -7.00 -4.75 2.05
C ILE A 111 -8.45 -4.65 2.48
N LEU A 112 -9.20 -3.75 1.86
CA LEU A 112 -10.61 -3.53 2.13
C LEU A 112 -11.49 -4.19 1.08
N THR A 113 -12.57 -4.81 1.55
CA THR A 113 -13.71 -5.20 0.73
C THR A 113 -14.83 -4.21 0.98
N ILE A 114 -15.29 -3.54 -0.07
CA ILE A 114 -16.34 -2.51 0.01
C ILE A 114 -17.53 -3.01 -0.81
N PRO A 115 -18.62 -3.47 -0.16
CA PRO A 115 -19.82 -3.90 -0.87
C PRO A 115 -20.44 -2.77 -1.69
N ALA A 116 -20.96 -3.10 -2.87
CA ALA A 116 -21.62 -2.13 -3.74
C ALA A 116 -22.77 -1.42 -3.02
N ASN A 117 -22.83 -0.09 -3.14
CA ASN A 117 -23.84 0.77 -2.51
C ASN A 117 -23.92 0.71 -0.97
N LYS A 118 -23.00 0.00 -0.30
CA LYS A 118 -22.99 -0.21 1.15
C LYS A 118 -21.59 0.01 1.74
N PRO A 119 -21.00 1.20 1.58
CA PRO A 119 -19.64 1.46 2.06
C PRO A 119 -19.49 1.32 3.59
N ARG A 120 -20.57 1.47 4.36
CA ARG A 120 -20.56 1.23 5.82
C ARG A 120 -20.45 -0.25 6.20
N GLU A 121 -20.72 -1.17 5.26
CA GLU A 121 -20.56 -2.61 5.46
C GLU A 121 -19.15 -3.09 5.06
N MET A 122 -18.20 -2.17 4.86
CA MET A 122 -16.85 -2.53 4.46
C MET A 122 -16.10 -3.32 5.54
N THR A 123 -15.28 -4.26 5.09
CA THR A 123 -14.46 -5.09 5.96
C THR A 123 -12.99 -4.97 5.61
N ALA A 124 -12.12 -5.05 6.60
CA ALA A 124 -10.68 -5.16 6.45
C ALA A 124 -10.22 -6.62 6.56
N ASN A 125 -9.29 -7.03 5.70
CA ASN A 125 -8.67 -8.34 5.77
C ASN A 125 -7.50 -8.34 6.77
N LEU A 126 -7.79 -8.68 8.03
CA LEU A 126 -6.77 -8.84 9.08
C LEU A 126 -5.97 -10.14 8.94
N LEU A 127 -6.46 -11.11 8.17
CA LEU A 127 -5.77 -12.38 7.96
C LEU A 127 -4.63 -12.26 6.95
N GLY A 128 -4.79 -11.39 5.95
CA GLY A 128 -3.90 -11.24 4.81
C GLY A 128 -3.30 -9.85 4.66
N PRO A 129 -2.66 -9.25 5.69
CA PRO A 129 -2.08 -7.92 5.57
C PRO A 129 -0.94 -7.87 4.55
N VAL A 130 -0.72 -6.69 3.98
CA VAL A 130 0.51 -6.38 3.23
C VAL A 130 1.47 -5.68 4.17
N ILE A 131 2.62 -6.30 4.41
CA ILE A 131 3.71 -5.72 5.20
C ILE A 131 4.63 -4.98 4.24
N LEU A 132 4.89 -3.71 4.51
CA LEU A 132 5.69 -2.82 3.67
C LEU A 132 6.87 -2.28 4.47
N ASN A 133 8.08 -2.50 3.97
CA ASN A 133 9.23 -1.71 4.35
C ASN A 133 9.17 -0.37 3.59
N THR A 134 8.87 0.71 4.28
CA THR A 134 8.70 2.04 3.66
C THR A 134 10.01 2.61 3.15
N GLY A 135 11.13 2.34 3.84
CA GLY A 135 12.46 2.81 3.46
C GLY A 135 13.07 2.08 2.26
N LYS A 136 12.80 0.77 2.13
CA LYS A 136 13.30 -0.06 1.02
C LYS A 136 12.28 -0.29 -0.10
N ARG A 137 11.02 0.09 0.13
CA ARG A 137 9.88 -0.17 -0.77
C ARG A 137 9.71 -1.65 -1.11
N LEU A 138 10.02 -2.53 -0.16
CA LEU A 138 9.80 -3.97 -0.28
C LEU A 138 8.49 -4.34 0.42
N ALA A 139 7.67 -5.15 -0.22
CA ALA A 139 6.40 -5.58 0.37
C ALA A 139 6.11 -7.06 0.17
N MET A 140 5.28 -7.60 1.06
CA MET A 140 4.76 -8.96 0.97
C MET A 140 3.37 -9.04 1.56
N GLN A 141 2.47 -9.78 0.89
CA GLN A 141 1.21 -10.18 1.50
C GLN A 141 1.44 -11.42 2.37
N VAL A 142 1.15 -11.32 3.67
CA VAL A 142 1.39 -12.39 4.65
C VAL A 142 0.07 -13.03 5.02
N VAL A 143 -0.01 -14.36 4.97
CA VAL A 143 -1.15 -15.10 5.51
C VAL A 143 -0.88 -15.42 6.98
N LEU A 144 -1.67 -14.83 7.87
CA LEU A 144 -1.58 -15.03 9.31
C LEU A 144 -2.42 -16.24 9.77
N ASP A 145 -2.43 -16.49 11.08
CA ASP A 145 -3.20 -17.57 11.69
C ASP A 145 -4.72 -17.29 11.63
N PRO A 146 -5.51 -18.10 10.92
CA PRO A 146 -6.96 -17.91 10.80
C PRO A 146 -7.72 -18.12 12.12
N GLN A 147 -7.10 -18.74 13.14
CA GLN A 147 -7.71 -18.82 14.47
C GLN A 147 -7.62 -17.50 15.24
N LYS A 148 -6.73 -16.58 14.82
CA LYS A 148 -6.47 -15.30 15.49
C LYS A 148 -7.01 -14.10 14.73
N TYR A 149 -7.07 -14.18 13.40
CA TYR A 149 -7.38 -13.05 12.55
C TYR A 149 -8.54 -13.33 11.59
N ASN A 150 -9.48 -12.37 11.52
CA ASN A 150 -10.65 -12.45 10.66
C ASN A 150 -10.38 -11.76 9.31
N PRO A 151 -10.57 -12.46 8.16
CA PRO A 151 -10.43 -11.84 6.84
C PRO A 151 -11.53 -10.83 6.48
N CYS A 152 -12.62 -10.80 7.24
CA CYS A 152 -13.78 -9.93 7.04
C CYS A 152 -14.09 -9.13 8.30
N TRP A 153 -13.09 -8.44 8.87
CA TRP A 153 -13.28 -7.62 10.07
C TRP A 153 -14.06 -6.34 9.74
N PRO A 154 -15.25 -6.11 10.33
CA PRO A 154 -16.05 -4.92 10.04
C PRO A 154 -15.38 -3.63 10.56
N LEU A 155 -15.32 -2.59 9.73
CA LEU A 155 -14.73 -1.29 10.10
C LEU A 155 -15.72 -0.35 10.80
N PHE A 156 -17.01 -0.59 10.63
CA PHE A 156 -18.06 0.18 11.29
C PHE A 156 -18.94 -0.78 12.10
N PRO A 157 -19.52 -0.31 13.22
CA PRO A 157 -20.50 -1.10 13.96
C PRO A 157 -21.69 -1.42 13.06
N ALA A 158 -22.30 -2.59 13.27
CA ALA A 158 -23.57 -2.93 12.65
C ALA A 158 -24.59 -1.83 12.96
N GLN A 159 -25.34 -1.38 11.95
CA GLN A 159 -26.47 -0.51 12.19
C GLN A 159 -27.57 -1.33 12.89
N PRO A 160 -28.26 -0.76 13.89
CA PRO A 160 -29.43 -1.38 14.49
C PRO A 160 -30.58 -1.53 13.48
#